data_AF-A1RU49-F1
#
_entry.id   AF-A1RU49-F1
#
_cell.length_a   1.000
_cell.length_b   1.000
_cell.length_c   1.000
_cell.angle_alpha   90.00
_cell.angle_beta   90.00
_cell.angle_gamma   90.00
#
_symmetry.space_group_name_H-M   'P 1'
#
loop_
_entity.id
_entity.type
_entity.pdbx_description
1 polymer ?
#
loop_
_entity_poly.entity_id
_entity_poly.type
_entity_poly.pdbx_seq_one_letter_code
_entity_poly.pdbx_strand_id
1 'polypeptide(L)'
;MSREVIFQLLHPEVLKLLESWGYRRLAVDVERNGMAHPIYDFLDRAFSMYYAEYGGVNCSWLEDAIRRDWSKVVKIVLPNLLKQYLGVERRLEDKKAVSIG
;
A
#
# COMPACT_ATOMS: atom_id res chain seq x y z
N MET A 1 12.30 4.09 6.73
CA MET A 1 12.18 5.48 6.24
C MET A 1 11.34 5.56 4.96
N SER A 2 11.50 4.68 3.97
CA SER A 2 10.68 4.68 2.74
C SER A 2 9.16 4.53 2.99
N ARG A 3 8.78 3.74 4.00
CA ARG A 3 7.40 3.63 4.50
C ARG A 3 6.77 4.97 4.90
N GLU A 4 7.55 5.87 5.50
CA GLU A 4 7.06 7.17 5.95
C GLU A 4 6.73 8.08 4.76
N VAL A 5 7.59 8.07 3.74
CA VAL A 5 7.34 8.79 2.47
C VAL A 5 6.06 8.28 1.80
N ILE A 6 5.89 6.96 1.72
CA ILE A 6 4.67 6.34 1.16
C ILE A 6 3.44 6.76 1.96
N PHE A 7 3.52 6.74 3.30
CA PHE A 7 2.42 7.17 4.15
C PHE A 7 2.08 8.65 3.91
N GLN A 8 3.06 9.55 4.01
CA GLN A 8 2.84 10.99 3.86
C GLN A 8 2.29 11.35 2.47
N LEU A 9 2.74 10.69 1.41
CA LEU A 9 2.30 10.99 0.05
C LEU A 9 0.99 10.31 -0.32
N LEU A 10 0.83 9.02 0.00
CA LEU A 10 -0.20 8.18 -0.60
C LEU A 10 -1.34 7.83 0.37
N HIS A 11 -1.25 8.15 1.66
CA HIS A 11 -2.29 7.83 2.64
C HIS A 11 -3.70 8.29 2.22
N PRO A 12 -3.91 9.54 1.75
CA PRO A 12 -5.25 9.98 1.32
C PRO A 12 -5.78 9.15 0.13
N GLU A 13 -4.91 8.80 -0.82
CA GLU A 13 -5.29 8.01 -1.99
C GLU A 13 -5.58 6.56 -1.63
N VAL A 14 -4.85 5.99 -0.66
CA VAL A 14 -5.15 4.66 -0.10
C VAL A 14 -6.56 4.63 0.49
N LEU A 15 -6.89 5.57 1.36
CA LEU A 15 -8.21 5.66 1.98
C LEU A 15 -9.31 5.81 0.93
N LYS A 16 -9.14 6.76 0.02
CA LYS A 16 -10.08 7.02 -1.08
C LYS A 16 -10.31 5.78 -1.95
N LEU A 17 -9.26 5.05 -2.32
CA LEU A 17 -9.39 3.84 -3.12
C LEU A 17 -10.15 2.74 -2.37
N LEU A 18 -9.80 2.49 -1.11
CA LEU A 18 -10.47 1.50 -0.28
C LEU A 18 -11.95 1.80 -0.11
N GLU A 19 -12.30 3.06 0.18
CA GLU A 19 -13.69 3.51 0.28
C GLU A 19 -14.44 3.37 -1.05
N SER A 20 -13.82 3.79 -2.16
CA SER A 20 -14.43 3.71 -3.50
C SER A 20 -14.75 2.28 -3.93
N TRP A 21 -14.03 1.30 -3.40
CA TRP A 21 -14.22 -0.12 -3.68
C TRP A 21 -15.10 -0.84 -2.65
N GLY A 22 -15.67 -0.11 -1.69
CA GLY A 22 -16.56 -0.66 -0.66
C GLY A 22 -15.86 -1.24 0.56
N TYR A 23 -14.53 -1.14 0.69
CA TYR A 23 -13.76 -1.62 1.84
C TYR A 23 -13.75 -0.60 3.01
N ARG A 24 -14.91 -0.03 3.34
CA ARG A 24 -15.01 1.06 4.34
C ARG A 24 -14.48 0.67 5.73
N ARG A 25 -14.72 -0.57 6.17
CA ARG A 25 -14.20 -1.06 7.47
C ARG A 25 -12.67 -1.07 7.49
N LEU A 26 -12.06 -1.54 6.41
CA LEU A 26 -10.60 -1.56 6.27
C LEU A 26 -10.05 -0.14 6.12
N ALA A 27 -10.74 0.76 5.40
CA ALA A 27 -10.33 2.17 5.32
C ALA A 27 -10.27 2.81 6.71
N VAL A 28 -11.30 2.59 7.56
CA VAL A 28 -11.31 3.08 8.95
C VAL A 28 -10.19 2.45 9.77
N ASP A 29 -9.91 1.15 9.60
CA ASP A 29 -8.82 0.48 10.30
C ASP A 29 -7.44 1.03 9.88
N VAL A 30 -7.24 1.26 8.58
CA VAL A 30 -6.04 1.89 8.02
C VAL A 30 -5.87 3.32 8.51
N GLU A 31 -6.95 4.09 8.59
CA GLU A 31 -6.94 5.47 9.10
C GLU A 31 -6.56 5.49 10.59
N ARG A 32 -7.18 4.62 11.41
CA ARG A 32 -6.92 4.55 12.86
C ARG A 32 -5.50 4.10 13.20
N ASN A 33 -5.00 3.09 12.50
CA ASN A 33 -3.65 2.57 12.73
C ASN A 33 -2.58 3.43 12.03
N GLY A 34 -2.97 4.25 11.05
CA GLY A 34 -2.07 5.11 10.30
C GLY A 34 -0.89 4.32 9.71
N MET A 35 0.32 4.86 9.83
CA MET A 35 1.55 4.22 9.34
C MET A 35 1.81 2.84 9.95
N ALA A 36 1.26 2.53 11.13
CA ALA A 36 1.44 1.22 11.77
C ALA A 36 0.61 0.11 11.11
N HIS A 37 -0.32 0.45 10.20
CA HIS A 37 -1.12 -0.55 9.51
C HIS A 37 -0.24 -1.40 8.55
N PRO A 38 -0.38 -2.75 8.54
CA PRO A 38 0.46 -3.65 7.73
C PRO A 38 0.48 -3.36 6.22
N ILE A 39 -0.56 -2.68 5.71
CA ILE A 39 -0.62 -2.21 4.33
C ILE A 39 0.59 -1.36 3.94
N TYR A 40 1.13 -0.55 4.84
CA TYR A 40 2.28 0.29 4.54
C TYR A 40 3.59 -0.51 4.50
N ASP A 41 3.71 -1.58 5.27
CA ASP A 41 4.84 -2.51 5.16
C ASP A 41 4.77 -3.34 3.86
N PHE A 42 3.56 -3.63 3.38
CA PHE A 42 3.38 -4.24 2.07
C PHE A 42 3.74 -3.25 0.95
N LEU A 43 3.21 -2.03 0.99
CA LEU A 43 3.47 -1.00 -0.02
C LEU A 43 4.95 -0.64 -0.07
N ASP A 44 5.62 -0.51 1.08
CA ASP A 44 7.06 -0.23 1.14
C ASP A 44 7.89 -1.27 0.39
N ARG A 45 7.62 -2.56 0.63
CA ARG A 45 8.28 -3.66 -0.09
C ARG A 45 7.94 -3.66 -1.57
N ALA A 46 6.67 -3.47 -1.92
CA ALA A 46 6.21 -3.51 -3.30
C ALA A 46 6.75 -2.34 -4.14
N PHE A 47 6.75 -1.12 -3.59
CA PHE A 47 7.36 0.04 -4.24
C PHE A 47 8.88 -0.10 -4.34
N SER A 48 9.53 -0.63 -3.30
CA SER A 48 10.96 -0.92 -3.37
C SER A 48 11.30 -1.89 -4.50
N MET A 49 10.49 -2.93 -4.72
CA MET A 49 10.65 -3.85 -5.86
C MET A 49 10.33 -3.20 -7.20
N TYR A 50 9.23 -2.44 -7.28
CA TYR A 50 8.82 -1.74 -8.50
C TYR A 50 9.89 -0.74 -8.99
N TYR A 51 10.60 -0.12 -8.05
CA TYR A 51 11.68 0.82 -8.34
C TYR A 51 13.09 0.23 -8.14
N ALA A 52 13.22 -1.09 -7.89
CA ALA A 52 14.51 -1.74 -7.62
C ALA A 52 15.49 -1.67 -8.80
N GLU A 53 14.99 -1.50 -10.03
CA GLU A 53 15.83 -1.33 -11.24
C GLU A 53 16.81 -0.13 -11.13
N TYR A 54 16.60 0.79 -10.18
CA TYR A 54 17.39 2.02 -10.07
C TYR A 54 18.53 2.00 -9.04
N GLY A 55 18.83 0.84 -8.43
CA GLY A 55 20.02 0.66 -7.59
C GLY A 55 19.97 1.44 -6.26
N GLY A 56 19.38 0.82 -5.23
CA GLY A 56 19.37 1.36 -3.87
C GLY A 56 18.41 2.53 -3.71
N VAL A 57 17.16 2.22 -3.33
CA VAL A 57 16.11 3.20 -3.07
C VAL A 57 16.40 3.93 -1.76
N ASN A 58 17.06 5.10 -1.84
CA ASN A 58 17.04 6.05 -0.72
C ASN A 58 15.71 6.82 -0.71
N CYS A 59 15.33 7.38 0.44
CA CYS A 59 13.99 7.94 0.62
C CYS A 59 13.71 9.18 -0.23
N SER A 60 14.71 10.05 -0.41
CA SER A 60 14.59 11.24 -1.27
C SER A 60 14.29 10.84 -2.71
N TRP A 61 15.00 9.83 -3.21
CA TRP A 61 14.79 9.34 -4.56
C TRP A 61 13.41 8.72 -4.75
N LEU A 62 12.91 7.95 -3.77
CA LEU A 62 11.56 7.37 -3.83
C LEU A 62 10.48 8.45 -3.85
N GLU A 63 10.64 9.49 -3.03
CA GLU A 63 9.74 10.63 -3.03
C GLU A 63 9.69 11.30 -4.41
N ASP A 64 10.85 11.60 -4.98
CA ASP A 64 10.98 12.22 -6.30
C ASP A 64 10.39 11.34 -7.40
N ALA A 65 10.64 10.03 -7.36
CA ALA A 65 10.10 9.08 -8.32
C ALA A 65 8.56 9.03 -8.26
N ILE A 66 7.98 8.98 -7.06
CA ILE A 66 6.53 9.00 -6.87
C ILE A 66 5.93 10.32 -7.37
N ARG A 67 6.55 11.46 -7.04
CA ARG A 67 6.08 12.79 -7.46
C ARG A 67 6.17 12.97 -8.97
N ARG A 68 7.27 12.54 -9.58
CA ARG A 68 7.49 12.61 -11.04
C ARG A 68 6.43 11.83 -11.81
N ASP A 69 6.11 10.63 -11.33
CA ASP A 69 5.15 9.73 -11.98
C ASP A 69 3.77 9.72 -11.29
N TRP A 70 3.41 10.79 -10.58
CA TRP A 70 2.24 10.83 -9.68
C TRP A 70 0.97 10.25 -10.29
N SER A 71 0.60 10.70 -11.50
CA SER A 71 -0.60 10.24 -12.20
C SER A 71 -0.58 8.73 -12.46
N LYS A 72 0.58 8.18 -12.84
CA LYS A 72 0.76 6.74 -13.06
C LYS A 72 0.68 5.98 -11.74
N VAL A 73 1.30 6.53 -10.69
CA VAL A 73 1.28 5.91 -9.35
C VAL A 73 -0.15 5.80 -8.83
N VAL A 74 -0.90 6.90 -8.78
CA VAL A 74 -2.23 6.90 -8.15
C VAL A 74 -3.30 6.21 -9.01
N LYS A 75 -3.18 6.21 -10.34
CA LYS A 75 -4.19 5.61 -11.23
C LYS A 75 -3.92 4.14 -11.58
N ILE A 76 -2.67 3.68 -11.51
CA ILE A 76 -2.29 2.36 -12.02
C ILE A 76 -1.54 1.56 -10.94
N VAL A 77 -0.41 2.07 -10.46
CA VAL A 77 0.50 1.30 -9.60
C VAL A 77 -0.16 1.03 -8.24
N LEU A 78 -0.52 2.08 -7.51
CA LEU A 78 -1.13 1.98 -6.19
C LEU A 78 -2.42 1.15 -6.22
N PRO A 79 -3.38 1.37 -7.15
CA PRO A 79 -4.55 0.51 -7.25
C PRO A 79 -4.24 -0.98 -7.42
N ASN A 80 -3.26 -1.32 -8.26
CA ASN A 80 -2.89 -2.71 -8.49
C ASN A 80 -2.22 -3.34 -7.26
N LEU A 81 -1.35 -2.60 -6.58
CA LEU A 81 -0.72 -3.05 -5.33
C LEU A 81 -1.75 -3.26 -4.22
N LEU A 82 -2.71 -2.35 -4.06
CA LEU A 82 -3.77 -2.52 -3.07
C LEU A 82 -4.65 -3.74 -3.37
N LYS A 83 -4.99 -4.00 -4.63
CA LYS A 83 -5.72 -5.23 -5.02
C LYS A 83 -4.94 -6.49 -4.68
N GLN A 84 -3.61 -6.49 -4.86
CA GLN A 84 -2.75 -7.60 -4.46
C GLN A 84 -2.76 -7.79 -2.95
N TYR A 85 -2.64 -6.71 -2.17
CA TYR A 85 -2.74 -6.75 -0.70
C TYR A 85 -4.05 -7.37 -0.25
N LEU A 86 -5.18 -6.88 -0.76
CA LEU A 86 -6.51 -7.41 -0.44
C LEU A 86 -6.65 -8.91 -0.78
N GLY A 87 -6.06 -9.34 -1.89
CA GLY A 87 -6.03 -10.76 -2.27
C GLY A 87 -5.10 -11.63 -1.41
N VAL A 88 -4.09 -11.05 -0.76
CA VAL A 88 -3.25 -11.74 0.23
C VAL A 88 -3.98 -11.84 1.57
N GLU A 89 -4.53 -10.74 2.07
CA GLU A 89 -5.26 -10.71 3.34
C GLU A 89 -6.43 -11.70 3.35
N ARG A 90 -7.24 -11.71 2.29
CA ARG A 90 -8.35 -12.66 2.16
C ARG A 90 -7.90 -14.13 2.25
N ARG A 91 -6.76 -14.46 1.63
CA ARG A 91 -6.19 -15.82 1.69
C ARG A 91 -5.65 -16.16 3.08
N LEU A 92 -5.19 -15.19 3.85
CA LEU A 92 -4.73 -15.39 5.22
C LEU A 92 -5.91 -15.61 6.17
N GLU A 93 -7.01 -14.87 5.98
CA GLU A 93 -8.26 -15.07 6.71
C GLU A 93 -8.85 -16.46 6.45
N ASP A 94 -8.93 -16.88 5.18
CA ASP A 94 -9.44 -18.21 4.80
C ASP A 94 -8.62 -19.35 5.44
N LYS A 95 -7.29 -19.22 5.48
CA LYS A 95 -6.40 -20.22 6.10
C LYS A 95 -6.55 -20.29 7.62
N LYS A 96 -6.79 -19.16 8.29
CA LYS A 96 -7.04 -19.13 9.74
C LYS A 96 -8.38 -19.78 10.07
N ALA A 97 -9.42 -19.58 9.26
CA ALA A 97 -10.72 -20.20 9.46
C ALA A 97 -10.67 -21.74 9.34
N VAL A 98 -9.86 -22.27 8.41
CA VAL A 98 -9.70 -23.72 8.22
C VAL A 98 -8.89 -24.40 9.32
N SER A 99 -8.01 -23.68 10.03
CA SER A 99 -7.13 -24.27 11.05
C SER A 99 -7.78 -24.40 12.45
N ILE A 100 -9.03 -23.95 12.60
CA ILE A 100 -9.78 -23.94 13.88
C ILE A 100 -11.03 -24.87 13.79
N GLY A 101 -11.29 -25.48 12.63
CA GLY A 101 -12.37 -26.46 12.43
C GLY A 101 -11.83 -27.89 12.39
#